data_AF-A0A917LD77-F1
#
_entry.id   AF-A0A917LD77-F1
#
_cell.length_a   1.000
_cell.length_b   1.000
_cell.length_c   1.000
_cell.angle_alpha   90.00
_cell.angle_beta   90.00
_cell.angle_gamma   90.00
#
_symmetry.space_group_name_H-M   'P 1'
#
loop_
_entity.id
_entity.type
_entity.pdbx_description
1 polymer ?
#
loop_
_entity_poly.entity_id
_entity_poly.type
_entity_poly.pdbx_seq_one_letter_code
_entity_poly.pdbx_strand_id
1 'polypeptide(L)'
;MPGIISTIALLIKELTLLVSYVRNNAFPQPLSEQDESKYLGMMAEGDAKARNLLIEHNLRLVAHIVKRLWTRYDVRMYLNSRPAFIKY
;
A
#
# COMPACT_ATOMS: atom_id res chain seq x y z
N MET A 1 25.96 35.62 -15.01
CA MET A 1 25.84 35.10 -13.63
C MET A 1 24.91 33.88 -13.63
N PRO A 2 25.45 32.66 -13.77
CA PRO A 2 24.65 31.43 -13.91
C PRO A 2 23.90 31.02 -12.62
N GLY A 3 24.10 31.71 -11.51
CA GLY A 3 23.53 31.36 -10.20
C GLY A 3 21.99 31.26 -10.19
N ILE A 4 21.28 32.17 -10.88
CA ILE A 4 19.81 32.18 -10.88
C ILE A 4 19.24 30.97 -11.64
N ILE A 5 19.87 30.59 -12.75
CA ILE A 5 19.43 29.42 -13.53
C ILE A 5 19.66 28.14 -12.72
N SER A 6 20.81 28.03 -12.04
CA SER A 6 21.11 26.89 -11.19
C SER A 6 20.19 26.80 -9.96
N THR A 7 19.85 27.92 -9.32
CA THR A 7 18.91 27.92 -8.19
C THR A 7 17.50 27.55 -8.63
N ILE A 8 17.03 28.04 -9.78
CA ILE A 8 15.74 27.64 -10.35
C ILE A 8 15.72 26.14 -10.69
N ALA A 9 16.79 25.62 -11.30
CA ALA A 9 16.89 24.20 -11.63
C ALA A 9 16.86 23.30 -10.38
N LEU A 10 17.53 23.71 -9.30
CA LEU A 10 17.47 23.00 -8.02
C LEU A 10 16.05 23.04 -7.42
N LEU A 11 15.37 24.18 -7.50
CA LEU A 11 14.00 24.33 -7.00
C LEU A 11 13.01 23.40 -7.74
N ILE A 12 13.15 23.28 -9.08
CA ILE A 12 12.36 22.35 -9.90
C ILE A 12 12.67 20.89 -9.50
N LYS A 13 13.94 20.57 -9.21
CA LYS A 13 14.35 19.24 -8.76
C LYS A 13 13.73 18.88 -7.40
N GLU A 14 13.74 19.80 -6.44
CA GLU A 14 13.09 19.58 -5.14
C GLU A 14 11.56 19.43 -5.29
N LEU A 15 10.93 20.22 -6.17
CA LEU A 15 9.50 20.11 -6.43
C LEU A 15 9.12 18.77 -7.07
N THR A 16 9.93 18.29 -8.01
CA THR A 16 9.72 16.97 -8.63
C THR A 16 9.92 15.81 -7.65
N LEU A 17 10.90 15.91 -6.75
CA LEU A 17 11.07 14.96 -5.66
C LEU A 17 9.87 14.98 -4.70
N LEU A 18 9.35 16.15 -4.36
CA LEU A 18 8.18 16.29 -3.50
C LEU A 18 6.91 15.70 -4.15
N VAL A 19 6.65 15.99 -5.42
CA VAL A 19 5.51 15.42 -6.15
C VAL A 19 5.62 13.90 -6.26
N SER A 20 6.82 13.38 -6.51
CA SER A 20 7.09 11.94 -6.53
C SER A 20 6.83 11.29 -5.17
N TYR A 21 7.30 11.92 -4.08
CA TYR A 21 7.07 11.45 -2.72
C TYR A 21 5.58 11.39 -2.37
N VAL A 22 4.81 12.42 -2.72
CA VAL A 22 3.36 12.47 -2.46
C VAL A 22 2.59 11.40 -3.26
N ARG A 23 3.04 11.10 -4.48
CA ARG A 23 2.45 10.03 -5.32
C ARG A 23 2.87 8.62 -4.94
N ASN A 24 3.87 8.44 -4.07
CA ASN A 24 4.40 7.11 -3.72
C ASN A 24 3.51 6.31 -2.73
N ASN A 25 2.21 6.56 -2.73
CA ASN A 25 1.26 5.67 -2.08
C ASN A 25 0.95 4.53 -3.06
N ALA A 26 1.74 3.46 -3.00
CA ALA A 26 1.56 2.26 -3.84
C ALA A 26 0.14 1.64 -3.74
N PHE A 27 -0.63 2.01 -2.72
CA PHE A 27 -2.03 1.63 -2.56
C PHE A 27 -2.91 2.87 -2.33
N PRO A 28 -4.09 2.96 -2.96
CA PRO A 28 -5.03 4.06 -2.75
C PRO A 28 -5.57 4.05 -1.31
N GLN A 29 -5.89 5.22 -0.74
CA GLN A 29 -6.39 5.33 0.64
C GLN A 29 -7.70 4.55 0.83
N PRO A 30 -8.00 3.99 2.02
CA PRO A 30 -9.24 3.25 2.22
C PRO A 30 -10.47 4.13 1.94
N LEU A 31 -11.56 3.52 1.47
CA LEU A 31 -12.82 4.23 1.26
C LEU A 31 -13.43 4.63 2.59
N SER A 32 -14.27 5.67 2.56
CA SER A 32 -15.21 5.92 3.65
C SER A 32 -16.28 4.82 3.69
N GLU A 33 -16.86 4.55 4.86
CA GLU A 33 -17.93 3.55 5.00
C GLU A 33 -19.13 3.83 4.09
N GLN A 34 -19.44 5.12 3.87
CA GLN A 34 -20.53 5.57 3.01
C GLN A 34 -20.25 5.26 1.55
N ASP A 35 -19.04 5.56 1.08
CA ASP A 35 -18.63 5.27 -0.30
C ASP A 35 -18.53 3.75 -0.52
N GLU A 36 -18.00 3.01 0.44
CA GLU A 36 -17.91 1.56 0.36
C GLU A 36 -19.30 0.92 0.24
N SER A 37 -20.26 1.33 1.06
CA SER A 37 -21.65 0.87 0.94
C SER A 37 -22.26 1.19 -0.42
N LYS A 38 -21.98 2.38 -0.97
CA LYS A 38 -22.46 2.79 -2.29
C LYS A 38 -21.89 1.89 -3.39
N TYR A 39 -20.57 1.72 -3.43
CA TYR A 39 -19.93 0.89 -4.47
C TYR A 39 -20.25 -0.60 -4.31
N LEU A 40 -20.51 -1.08 -3.09
CA LEU A 40 -21.00 -2.44 -2.87
C LEU A 40 -22.40 -2.64 -3.48
N GLY A 41 -23.29 -1.65 -3.36
CA GLY A 41 -24.59 -1.67 -4.03
C GLY A 41 -24.45 -1.71 -5.56
N MET A 42 -23.64 -0.81 -6.12
CA MET A 42 -23.37 -0.77 -7.57
C MET A 42 -22.70 -2.06 -8.06
N MET A 43 -21.81 -2.66 -7.27
CA MET A 43 -21.21 -3.95 -7.57
C MET A 43 -22.24 -5.08 -7.59
N ALA A 44 -23.21 -5.07 -6.66
CA ALA A 44 -24.29 -6.04 -6.63
C ALA A 44 -25.22 -5.95 -7.86
N GLU A 45 -25.36 -4.74 -8.43
CA GLU A 45 -26.04 -4.48 -9.70
C GLU A 45 -25.22 -4.90 -10.93
N GLY A 46 -23.96 -5.33 -10.75
CA GLY A 46 -23.08 -5.81 -11.81
C GLY A 46 -22.12 -4.75 -12.39
N ASP A 47 -21.96 -3.59 -11.75
CA ASP A 47 -21.02 -2.57 -12.22
C ASP A 47 -19.56 -3.02 -12.03
N ALA A 48 -18.89 -3.29 -13.16
CA ALA A 48 -17.49 -3.69 -13.20
C ALA A 48 -16.52 -2.61 -12.69
N LYS A 49 -16.86 -1.32 -12.81
CA LYS A 49 -16.03 -0.22 -12.29
C LYS A 49 -16.08 -0.19 -10.77
N ALA A 50 -17.27 -0.32 -10.19
CA ALA A 50 -17.45 -0.39 -8.75
C ALA A 50 -16.67 -1.58 -8.15
N ARG A 51 -16.75 -2.76 -8.81
CA ARG A 51 -15.95 -3.93 -8.43
C ARG A 51 -14.45 -3.65 -8.45
N ASN A 52 -13.92 -3.07 -9.53
CA ASN A 52 -12.48 -2.82 -9.65
C ASN A 52 -11.99 -1.83 -8.59
N LEU A 53 -12.75 -0.77 -8.34
CA LEU A 53 -12.43 0.23 -7.32
C LEU A 53 -12.37 -0.42 -5.92
N LEU A 54 -13.37 -1.23 -5.56
CA LEU A 54 -13.37 -1.96 -4.28
C LEU A 54 -12.16 -2.91 -4.17
N ILE A 55 -11.77 -3.58 -5.25
CA ILE A 55 -10.58 -4.45 -5.27
C ILE A 55 -9.33 -3.62 -5.00
N GLU A 56 -9.07 -2.56 -5.77
CA GLU A 56 -7.84 -1.76 -5.68
C GLU A 56 -7.63 -1.17 -4.28
N HIS A 57 -8.70 -0.68 -3.66
CA HIS A 57 -8.64 -0.13 -2.31
C HIS A 57 -8.46 -1.18 -1.22
N ASN A 58 -9.00 -2.39 -1.42
CA ASN A 58 -8.85 -3.50 -0.48
C ASN A 58 -7.59 -4.35 -0.73
N LEU A 59 -6.83 -4.12 -1.81
CA LEU A 59 -5.52 -4.77 -2.03
C LEU A 59 -4.53 -4.50 -0.89
N ARG A 60 -4.63 -3.34 -0.21
CA ARG A 60 -3.83 -3.07 0.99
C ARG A 60 -4.05 -4.12 2.09
N LEU A 61 -5.30 -4.54 2.30
CA LEU A 61 -5.64 -5.58 3.26
C LEU A 61 -4.98 -6.90 2.88
N VAL A 62 -5.01 -7.25 1.59
CA VAL A 62 -4.34 -8.45 1.07
C VAL A 62 -2.84 -8.40 1.37
N ALA A 63 -2.17 -7.30 1.06
CA ALA A 63 -0.73 -7.13 1.34
C ALA A 63 -0.42 -7.30 2.84
N HIS A 64 -1.27 -6.76 3.71
CA HIS A 64 -1.12 -6.89 5.16
C HIS A 64 -1.33 -8.34 5.63
N ILE A 65 -2.36 -9.04 5.12
CA ILE A 65 -2.64 -10.45 5.45
C ILE A 65 -1.47 -11.32 5.01
N VAL A 66 -0.99 -11.15 3.78
CA VAL A 66 0.15 -11.86 3.23
C VAL A 66 1.35 -11.67 4.14
N LYS A 67 1.76 -10.42 4.43
CA LYS A 67 2.87 -10.12 5.34
C LYS A 67 2.74 -10.85 6.67
N ARG A 68 1.55 -10.81 7.29
CA ARG A 68 1.28 -11.49 8.57
C ARG A 68 1.41 -13.01 8.46
N LEU A 69 0.93 -13.62 7.38
CA LEU A 69 1.02 -15.05 7.16
C LEU A 69 2.48 -15.48 6.97
N TRP A 70 3.23 -14.79 6.12
CA TRP A 70 4.66 -15.04 5.92
C TRP A 70 5.43 -14.96 7.24
N THR A 71 5.24 -13.89 8.01
CA THR A 71 5.86 -13.77 9.34
C THR A 71 5.51 -14.92 10.28
N ARG A 72 4.26 -15.41 10.26
CA ARG A 72 3.85 -16.57 11.07
C ARG A 72 4.50 -17.86 10.60
N TYR A 73 4.61 -18.09 9.29
CA TYR A 73 5.30 -19.25 8.73
C TYR A 73 6.79 -19.24 9.07
N ASP A 74 7.45 -18.09 8.92
CA ASP A 74 8.85 -17.92 9.28
C ASP A 74 9.08 -18.26 10.75
N VAL A 75 8.33 -17.64 11.67
CA VAL A 75 8.44 -17.92 13.12
C VAL A 75 8.21 -19.41 13.40
N ARG A 76 7.19 -20.03 12.79
CA ARG A 76 6.93 -21.46 12.97
C ARG A 76 8.08 -22.32 12.47
N MET A 77 8.67 -21.98 11.32
CA MET A 77 9.83 -22.67 10.77
C MET A 77 11.05 -22.53 11.69
N TYR A 78 11.34 -21.31 12.18
CA TYR A 78 12.40 -21.09 13.16
C TYR A 78 12.20 -21.93 14.42
N LEU A 79 10.99 -21.93 14.99
CA LEU A 79 10.67 -22.72 16.18
C LEU A 79 10.76 -24.23 15.94
N ASN A 80 10.42 -24.71 14.75
CA ASN A 80 10.50 -26.13 14.41
C ASN A 80 11.95 -26.59 14.16
N SER A 81 12.81 -25.68 13.70
CA SER A 81 14.23 -25.93 13.46
C SER A 81 15.13 -25.62 14.66
N ARG A 82 14.60 -25.03 15.75
CA ARG A 82 15.38 -24.77 16.98
C ARG A 82 15.62 -26.08 17.75
N PRO A 83 16.84 -26.31 18.26
CA PRO A 83 17.11 -27.45 19.12
C PRO A 83 16.30 -27.36 20.42
N ALA A 84 15.93 -28.51 20.99
CA ALA A 84 14.96 -28.63 22.09
C ALA A 84 15.27 -27.78 23.33
N PHE A 85 16.55 -27.41 23.53
CA PHE A 85 17.03 -26.62 24.67
C PHE A 85 16.65 -25.13 24.60
N ILE A 86 16.19 -24.64 23.44
CA ILE A 86 15.78 -23.24 23.22
C ILE A 86 14.24 -23.11 23.20
N LYS A 87 13.52 -24.21 23.43
CA LYS A 87 12.04 -24.25 23.45
C LYS A 87 11.43 -24.00 24.84
N TYR A 88 12.24 -23.83 25.88
CA TYR A 88 11.81 -23.59 27.27
C TYR A 88 12.35 -22.25 27.76
#